data_AF-A0A2M6YMH5-F1
#
_entry.id   AF-A0A2M6YMH5-F1
#
_cell.length_a   1.000
_cell.length_b   1.000
_cell.length_c   1.000
_cell.angle_alpha   90.00
_cell.angle_beta   90.00
_cell.angle_gamma   90.00
#
_symmetry.space_group_name_H-M   'P 1'
#
loop_
_entity.id
_entity.type
_entity.pdbx_description
1 polymer ?
#
loop_
_entity_poly.entity_id
_entity_poly.type
_entity_poly.pdbx_seq_one_letter_code
_entity_poly.pdbx_strand_id
1 'polypeptide(L)'
;LAGDLFTVFAFWELMTVGSTLVLWSHGRDTAYRAARRYLMIHLLGGVVLFAGITGHVAQTGSVTFTHMAPDSVAHWLILIGFLVNAGAPPLSAWLPDAYPEASWSGTVFLSAF
;
A
#
# COMPACT_ATOMS: atom_id res chain seq x y z
N LEU A 1 -8.23 3.35 13.59
CA LEU A 1 -7.98 4.74 14.04
C LEU A 1 -8.03 5.77 12.91
N ALA A 2 -8.14 5.38 11.62
CA ALA A 2 -8.34 6.36 10.56
C ALA A 2 -9.79 6.86 10.55
N GLY A 3 -9.97 8.18 10.64
CA GLY A 3 -11.29 8.84 10.64
C GLY A 3 -11.73 9.35 9.25
N ASP A 4 -10.80 9.44 8.29
CA ASP A 4 -11.03 9.96 6.94
C ASP A 4 -10.03 9.36 5.93
N LEU A 5 -10.25 9.62 4.64
CA LEU A 5 -9.43 9.11 3.54
C LEU A 5 -7.97 9.54 3.62
N PHE A 6 -7.69 10.78 4.06
CA PHE A 6 -6.32 11.27 4.19
C PHE A 6 -5.56 10.56 5.30
N THR A 7 -6.22 10.32 6.42
CA THR A 7 -5.66 9.58 7.54
C THR A 7 -5.42 8.12 7.17
N VAL A 8 -6.34 7.49 6.41
CA VAL A 8 -6.12 6.15 5.84
C VAL A 8 -4.86 6.14 4.98
N PHE A 9 -4.75 7.08 4.04
CA PHE A 9 -3.58 7.21 3.17
C PHE A 9 -2.28 7.39 3.97
N ALA A 10 -2.27 8.28 4.98
CA ALA A 10 -1.08 8.52 5.79
C ALA A 10 -0.62 7.28 6.58
N PHE A 11 -1.55 6.54 7.20
CA PHE A 11 -1.21 5.29 7.88
C PHE A 11 -0.73 4.22 6.90
N TRP A 12 -1.28 4.21 5.68
CA TRP A 12 -0.88 3.29 4.63
C TRP A 12 0.57 3.52 4.16
N GLU A 13 0.93 4.78 3.91
CA GLU A 13 2.29 5.15 3.53
C GLU A 13 3.27 4.88 4.68
N LEU A 14 2.87 5.14 5.93
CA LEU A 14 3.70 4.84 7.10
C LEU A 14 3.99 3.33 7.21
N MET A 15 2.98 2.49 6.98
CA MET A 15 3.14 1.03 6.94
C MET A 15 4.09 0.62 5.81
N THR A 16 3.94 1.20 4.61
CA THR A 16 4.83 0.93 3.46
C THR A 16 6.29 1.23 3.77
N VAL A 17 6.57 2.38 4.37
CA VAL A 17 7.92 2.78 4.77
C VAL A 17 8.45 1.83 5.86
N GLY A 18 7.64 1.54 6.88
CA GLY A 18 7.99 0.61 7.96
C GLY A 18 8.37 -0.78 7.43
N SER A 19 7.53 -1.38 6.60
CA SER A 19 7.74 -2.68 5.97
C SER A 19 8.99 -2.70 5.09
N THR A 20 9.22 -1.63 4.32
CA THR A 20 10.43 -1.48 3.50
C THR A 20 11.70 -1.47 4.37
N LEU A 21 11.68 -0.74 5.49
CA LEU A 21 12.81 -0.69 6.43
C LEU A 21 13.03 -2.04 7.13
N VAL A 22 11.97 -2.79 7.42
CA VAL A 22 12.06 -4.14 7.99
C VAL A 22 12.75 -5.11 7.03
N LEU A 23 12.34 -5.16 5.75
CA LEU A 23 13.08 -5.92 4.72
C LEU A 23 14.52 -5.38 4.59
N TRP A 24 14.64 -4.06 4.61
CA TRP A 24 15.87 -3.25 4.70
C TRP A 24 16.91 -3.89 5.62
N SER A 25 16.49 -4.00 6.88
CA SER A 25 17.31 -4.35 8.04
C SER A 25 17.92 -5.75 8.00
N HIS A 26 17.46 -6.63 7.10
CA HIS A 26 17.99 -8.00 7.01
C HIS A 26 19.43 -8.06 6.45
N GLY A 27 19.91 -6.98 5.81
CA GLY A 27 21.33 -6.79 5.49
C GLY A 27 21.91 -7.69 4.39
N ARG A 28 21.08 -8.44 3.66
CA ARG A 28 21.48 -9.27 2.51
C ARG A 28 21.24 -8.53 1.19
N ASP A 29 22.08 -8.80 0.18
CA ASP A 29 21.88 -8.23 -1.16
C ASP A 29 20.53 -8.60 -1.80
N THR A 30 20.03 -9.79 -1.49
CA THR A 30 18.71 -10.28 -1.91
C THR A 30 17.58 -9.50 -1.23
N ALA A 31 17.71 -9.23 0.08
CA ALA A 31 16.76 -8.42 0.84
C ALA A 31 16.67 -6.98 0.34
N TYR A 32 17.78 -6.39 -0.09
CA TYR A 32 17.77 -5.05 -0.68
C TYR A 32 17.00 -5.00 -2.01
N ARG A 33 17.12 -6.03 -2.86
CA ARG A 33 16.34 -6.13 -4.10
C ARG A 33 14.85 -6.31 -3.82
N ALA A 34 14.51 -7.17 -2.85
CA ALA A 34 13.13 -7.37 -2.42
C ALA A 34 12.51 -6.09 -1.83
N ALA A 35 13.22 -5.39 -0.93
CA ALA A 35 12.80 -4.12 -0.35
C ALA A 35 12.55 -3.05 -1.42
N ARG A 36 13.44 -2.94 -2.42
CA ARG A 36 13.26 -2.00 -3.52
C ARG A 36 12.02 -2.33 -4.34
N ARG A 37 11.80 -3.60 -4.69
CA ARG A 37 10.63 -4.02 -5.46
C ARG A 37 9.34 -3.80 -4.68
N TYR A 38 9.34 -4.13 -3.39
CA TYR A 38 8.24 -3.86 -2.47
C TYR A 38 7.90 -2.36 -2.45
N LEU A 39 8.90 -1.50 -2.21
CA LEU A 39 8.72 -0.05 -2.17
C LEU A 39 8.18 0.50 -3.49
N MET A 40 8.70 0.07 -4.63
CA MET A 40 8.25 0.56 -5.94
C MET A 40 6.79 0.22 -6.22
N ILE A 41 6.36 -0.99 -5.88
CA ILE A 41 4.97 -1.43 -6.12
C ILE A 41 4.02 -0.71 -5.15
N HIS A 42 4.39 -0.58 -3.88
CA HIS A 42 3.54 0.10 -2.91
C HIS A 42 3.47 1.60 -3.15
N LEU A 43 4.58 2.24 -3.54
CA LEU A 43 4.57 3.65 -3.93
C LEU A 43 3.70 3.90 -5.17
N LEU A 44 3.74 3.00 -6.15
CA LEU A 44 2.83 3.07 -7.30
C LEU A 44 1.36 2.97 -6.86
N GLY A 45 1.04 1.99 -6.00
CA GLY A 45 -0.29 1.84 -5.43
C GLY A 45 -0.71 3.06 -4.60
N GLY A 46 0.19 3.64 -3.84
CA GLY A 46 0.01 4.85 -3.04
C GLY A 46 -0.28 6.08 -3.88
N VAL A 47 0.46 6.30 -4.97
CA VAL A 47 0.20 7.39 -5.93
C VAL A 47 -1.17 7.22 -6.59
N VAL A 48 -1.53 6.00 -6.99
CA VAL A 48 -2.85 5.70 -7.57
C VAL A 48 -3.97 5.95 -6.56
N LEU A 49 -3.78 5.52 -5.30
CA LEU A 49 -4.71 5.77 -4.21
C LEU A 49 -4.87 7.28 -3.95
N PHE A 50 -3.77 8.03 -3.90
CA PHE A 50 -3.78 9.48 -3.72
C PHE A 50 -4.48 10.22 -4.86
N ALA A 51 -4.26 9.80 -6.11
CA ALA A 51 -4.97 10.33 -7.28
C ALA A 51 -6.49 10.08 -7.17
N GLY A 52 -6.89 8.90 -6.70
CA GLY A 52 -8.29 8.58 -6.43
C GLY A 52 -8.90 9.43 -5.32
N ILE A 53 -8.20 9.61 -4.20
CA ILE A 53 -8.65 10.43 -3.06
C ILE A 53 -8.81 11.89 -3.48
N THR A 54 -7.79 12.47 -4.12
CA THR A 54 -7.85 13.86 -4.60
C THR A 54 -8.96 14.07 -5.62
N GLY A 55 -9.18 13.10 -6.52
CA GLY A 55 -10.31 13.09 -7.45
C GLY A 55 -11.67 13.05 -6.74
N HIS A 56 -11.81 12.22 -5.71
CA HIS A 56 -13.03 12.16 -4.91
C HIS A 56 -13.31 13.49 -4.21
N VAL A 57 -12.30 14.06 -3.54
CA VAL A 57 -12.42 15.36 -2.85
C VAL A 57 -12.75 16.48 -3.84
N ALA A 58 -12.17 16.48 -5.04
CA ALA A 58 -12.47 17.48 -6.06
C ALA A 58 -13.93 17.41 -6.56
N GLN A 59 -14.54 16.22 -6.56
CA GLN A 59 -15.91 16.02 -7.02
C GLN A 59 -16.95 16.25 -5.91
N THR A 60 -16.66 15.82 -4.67
CA THR A 60 -17.63 15.81 -3.57
C THR A 60 -17.38 16.90 -2.53
N GLY A 61 -16.17 17.46 -2.46
CA GLY A 61 -15.71 18.34 -1.39
C GLY A 61 -15.50 17.65 -0.04
N SER A 62 -15.64 16.32 0.03
CA SER A 62 -15.60 15.53 1.26
C SER A 62 -14.39 14.62 1.32
N VAL A 63 -13.84 14.45 2.52
CA VAL A 63 -12.76 13.50 2.83
C VAL A 63 -13.26 12.29 3.62
N THR A 64 -14.57 12.26 3.91
CA THR A 64 -15.16 11.23 4.76
C THR A 64 -15.04 9.87 4.10
N PHE A 65 -14.55 8.89 4.85
CA PHE A 65 -14.49 7.52 4.38
C PHE A 65 -15.84 6.82 4.61
N THR A 66 -16.69 6.84 3.58
CA THR A 66 -17.99 6.18 3.58
C THR A 66 -18.06 5.11 2.49
N HIS A 67 -19.21 4.46 2.35
CA HIS A 67 -19.45 3.51 1.26
C HIS A 67 -19.27 4.17 -0.10
N MET A 68 -18.30 3.68 -0.88
CA MET A 68 -17.99 4.15 -2.24
C MET A 68 -18.27 3.02 -3.23
N ALA A 69 -19.16 3.27 -4.19
CA ALA A 69 -19.35 2.39 -5.34
C ALA A 69 -18.30 2.73 -6.41
N PRO A 70 -17.85 1.75 -7.23
CA PRO A 70 -16.93 2.00 -8.34
C PRO A 70 -17.67 2.60 -9.55
N ASP A 71 -18.31 3.75 -9.35
CA ASP A 71 -19.13 4.48 -10.31
C ASP A 71 -18.39 5.67 -10.96
N SER A 72 -17.26 6.06 -10.41
CA SER A 72 -16.41 7.15 -10.90
C SER A 72 -14.97 6.68 -11.10
N VAL A 73 -14.23 7.38 -11.97
CA VAL A 73 -12.79 7.14 -12.16
C VAL A 73 -12.03 7.28 -10.83
N ALA A 74 -12.42 8.24 -9.99
CA ALA A 74 -11.83 8.45 -8.67
C ALA A 74 -12.01 7.22 -7.77
N HIS A 75 -13.23 6.66 -7.68
CA HIS A 75 -13.49 5.47 -6.88
C HIS A 75 -12.78 4.22 -7.44
N TRP A 76 -12.66 4.09 -8.77
CA TRP A 76 -11.86 3.04 -9.39
C TRP A 76 -10.37 3.16 -9.03
N LEU A 77 -9.81 4.37 -9.06
CA LEU A 77 -8.41 4.60 -8.67
C LEU A 77 -8.19 4.28 -7.19
N ILE A 78 -9.12 4.66 -6.31
CA ILE A 78 -9.07 4.28 -4.89
C ILE A 78 -9.04 2.74 -4.76
N LEU A 79 -9.97 2.05 -5.44
CA LEU A 79 -10.05 0.59 -5.41
C LEU A 79 -8.76 -0.07 -5.93
N ILE A 80 -8.24 0.38 -7.07
CA ILE A 80 -7.01 -0.16 -7.66
C ILE A 80 -5.82 0.09 -6.71
N GLY A 81 -5.71 1.28 -6.11
CA GLY A 81 -4.68 1.60 -5.13
C GLY A 81 -4.70 0.65 -3.94
N PHE A 82 -5.89 0.32 -3.42
CA PHE A 82 -6.04 -0.71 -2.40
C PHE A 82 -5.65 -2.10 -2.89
N LEU A 83 -6.10 -2.53 -4.08
CA LEU A 83 -5.82 -3.87 -4.60
C LEU A 83 -4.33 -4.12 -4.89
N VAL A 84 -3.62 -3.10 -5.41
CA VAL A 84 -2.16 -3.14 -5.64
C VAL A 84 -1.44 -3.41 -4.32
N ASN A 85 -1.76 -2.60 -3.31
CA ASN A 85 -1.09 -2.66 -2.02
C ASN A 85 -1.53 -3.85 -1.15
N ALA A 86 -2.76 -4.33 -1.29
CA ALA A 86 -3.24 -5.55 -0.62
C ALA A 86 -2.69 -6.83 -1.26
N GLY A 87 -1.96 -6.73 -2.37
CA GLY A 87 -1.46 -7.90 -3.10
C GLY A 87 -2.58 -8.77 -3.64
N ALA A 88 -3.70 -8.17 -4.07
CA ALA A 88 -4.80 -8.93 -4.66
C ALA A 88 -4.35 -9.55 -6.00
N PRO A 89 -4.79 -10.77 -6.35
CA PRO A 89 -4.50 -11.36 -7.66
C PRO A 89 -4.98 -10.42 -8.79
N PRO A 90 -4.15 -10.12 -9.82
CA PRO A 90 -2.85 -10.70 -10.19
C PRO A 90 -1.61 -9.93 -9.67
N LEU A 91 -1.78 -8.90 -8.85
CA LEU A 91 -0.74 -7.97 -8.39
C LEU A 91 0.01 -8.47 -7.14
N SER A 92 -0.17 -9.72 -6.76
CA SER A 92 0.43 -10.37 -5.58
C SER A 92 1.90 -10.73 -5.73
N ALA A 93 2.52 -10.47 -6.89
CA ALA A 93 3.87 -10.94 -7.22
C ALA A 93 4.98 -10.41 -6.29
N TRP A 94 4.75 -9.34 -5.55
CA TRP A 94 5.71 -8.83 -4.55
C TRP A 94 5.69 -9.64 -3.24
N LEU A 95 4.59 -10.32 -2.94
CA LEU A 95 4.40 -11.10 -1.71
C LEU A 95 5.37 -12.29 -1.61
N PRO A 96 5.52 -13.17 -2.63
CA PRO A 96 6.49 -14.26 -2.59
C PRO A 96 7.95 -13.79 -2.66
N ASP A 97 8.22 -12.58 -3.15
CA ASP A 97 9.56 -12.00 -3.17
C ASP A 97 9.96 -11.41 -1.81
N ALA A 98 9.00 -10.86 -1.06
CA ALA A 98 9.24 -10.19 0.22
C ALA A 98 9.35 -11.15 1.41
N TYR A 99 8.51 -12.18 1.45
CA TYR A 99 8.40 -13.08 2.61
C TYR A 99 9.67 -13.90 2.91
N PRO A 100 10.35 -14.51 1.92
CA PRO A 100 11.57 -15.29 2.15
C PRO A 100 12.77 -14.45 2.58
N GLU A 101 12.75 -13.14 2.28
CA GLU A 101 13.86 -12.22 2.53
C GLU A 101 13.69 -11.42 3.83
N ALA A 102 12.54 -11.53 4.48
CA ALA A 102 12.31 -10.96 5.79
C ALA A 102 12.98 -11.82 6.89
N SER A 103 13.45 -11.17 7.97
CA SER A 103 13.84 -11.89 9.18
C SER A 103 12.64 -12.63 9.78
N TRP A 104 12.88 -13.63 10.64
CA TRP A 104 11.81 -14.34 11.34
C TRP A 104 10.83 -13.39 12.06
N SER A 105 11.33 -12.29 12.64
CA SER A 105 10.50 -11.25 13.24
C SER A 105 9.83 -10.36 12.19
N GLY A 106 10.53 -10.05 11.09
CA GLY A 106 10.01 -9.27 9.98
C GLY A 106 8.85 -9.96 9.24
N THR A 107 8.89 -11.28 9.08
CA THR A 107 7.78 -12.05 8.48
C THR A 107 6.52 -11.94 9.33
N VAL A 108 6.64 -11.96 10.67
CA VAL A 108 5.51 -11.77 11.58
C VAL A 108 4.90 -10.37 11.40
N PHE A 109 5.73 -9.33 11.34
CA PHE A 109 5.25 -7.97 11.07
C PHE A 109 4.59 -7.85 9.70
N LEU A 110 5.20 -8.37 8.63
CA LEU A 110 4.65 -8.32 7.27
C LEU A 110 3.32 -9.08 7.13
N SER A 111 3.11 -10.15 7.90
CA SER A 111 1.88 -10.94 7.87
C SER A 111 0.71 -10.33 8.64
N ALA A 112 0.98 -9.37 9.51
CA ALA A 112 -0.05 -8.71 10.32
C ALA A 112 -0.72 -7.54 9.59
N PHE A 113 -0.20 -7.16 8.43
CA PHE A 113 -0.67 -6.06 7.58
C PHE A 113 -1.13 -6.59 6.22
#